data_AF-A0AB34LGS1-F1
#
_entry.id   AF-A0AB34LGS1-F1
#
_cell.length_a   1.000
_cell.length_b   1.000
_cell.length_c   1.000
_cell.angle_alpha   90.00
_cell.angle_beta   90.00
_cell.angle_gamma   90.00
#
_symmetry.space_group_name_H-M   'P 1'
#
loop_
_entity.id
_entity.type
_entity.pdbx_description
1 polymer ?
#
loop_
_entity_poly.entity_id
_entity_poly.type
_entity_poly.pdbx_seq_one_letter_code
_entity_poly.pdbx_strand_id
1 'polypeptide(L)'
;MTRSKFFYIILGIHVLCGILGLIILSFIDIYDRIRWSIGDMLRLLFFLTPFVLIFCVPKKMPTWSKVCMRIYFGVYILPFVIFPPLWWMMFNFDHVIAENEQYIIRFYKGGLRDYYEQKSIYKKSGILEKYIGCFDCYGSGIYYELNQLEYDIEKFKIDKMTFTGKVILKRNKDEQIVTKDTLIVCPIVKDAPF
;
A
#
# COMPACT_ATOMS: atom_id res chain seq x y z
N MET A 1 3.89 33.16 -13.24
CA MET A 1 2.75 32.87 -12.33
C MET A 1 3.04 33.47 -10.96
N THR A 2 2.09 34.14 -10.29
CA THR A 2 2.37 34.79 -9.00
C THR A 2 2.39 33.75 -7.86
N ARG A 3 3.20 33.98 -6.82
CA ARG A 3 3.27 33.11 -5.62
C ARG A 3 1.89 32.87 -4.99
N SER A 4 1.03 33.89 -4.99
CA SER A 4 -0.35 33.79 -4.52
C SER A 4 -1.18 32.81 -5.37
N LYS A 5 -1.14 32.96 -6.71
CA LYS A 5 -1.84 32.05 -7.62
C LYS A 5 -1.34 30.61 -7.49
N PHE A 6 -0.02 30.41 -7.36
CA PHE A 6 0.57 29.09 -7.12
C PHE A 6 0.06 28.45 -5.83
N PHE A 7 0.08 29.20 -4.72
CA PHE A 7 -0.43 28.73 -3.45
C PHE A 7 -1.88 28.25 -3.53
N TYR A 8 -2.78 29.03 -4.15
CA TYR A 8 -4.18 28.64 -4.26
C TYR A 8 -4.41 27.42 -5.16
N ILE A 9 -3.59 27.22 -6.20
CA ILE A 9 -3.65 26.01 -7.03
C ILE A 9 -3.24 24.78 -6.20
N ILE A 10 -2.12 24.85 -5.49
CA ILE A 10 -1.68 23.73 -4.64
C ILE A 10 -2.70 23.46 -3.52
N LEU A 11 -3.28 24.50 -2.93
CA LEU A 11 -4.32 24.36 -1.92
C LEU A 11 -5.57 23.69 -2.49
N GLY A 12 -5.98 24.06 -3.71
CA GLY A 12 -7.09 23.42 -4.43
C GLY A 12 -6.82 21.94 -4.68
N ILE A 13 -5.61 21.59 -5.14
CA ILE A 13 -5.20 20.19 -5.33
C ILE A 13 -5.27 19.43 -4.01
N HIS A 14 -4.76 20.00 -2.92
CA HIS A 14 -4.78 19.39 -1.59
C HIS A 14 -6.21 19.07 -1.13
N VAL A 15 -7.10 20.06 -1.20
CA VAL A 15 -8.51 19.88 -0.82
C VAL A 15 -9.21 18.84 -1.71
N LEU A 16 -8.96 18.90 -3.03
CA LEU A 16 -9.53 17.94 -3.98
C LEU A 16 -9.05 16.51 -3.69
N CYS A 17 -7.78 16.33 -3.36
CA CYS A 17 -7.25 15.02 -2.97
C CYS A 17 -7.92 14.48 -1.71
N GLY A 18 -8.15 15.34 -0.72
CA GLY A 18 -8.87 14.96 0.50
C GLY A 18 -10.30 14.52 0.21
N ILE A 19 -11.04 15.28 -0.60
CA ILE A 19 -12.42 14.95 -0.99
C ILE A 19 -12.47 13.63 -1.79
N LEU A 20 -11.63 13.50 -2.81
CA LEU A 20 -11.56 12.28 -3.62
C LEU A 20 -11.15 11.07 -2.80
N GLY A 21 -10.19 11.22 -1.90
CA GLY A 21 -9.79 10.17 -0.97
C GLY A 21 -10.95 9.71 -0.08
N LEU A 22 -11.72 10.64 0.47
CA LEU A 22 -12.91 10.33 1.28
C LEU A 22 -14.01 9.64 0.45
N ILE A 23 -14.25 10.08 -0.78
CA ILE A 23 -15.21 9.46 -1.69
C ILE A 23 -14.77 8.01 -1.97
N ILE A 24 -13.50 7.80 -2.31
CA ILE A 24 -12.95 6.47 -2.57
C ILE A 24 -13.08 5.56 -1.34
N LEU A 25 -12.78 6.07 -0.14
CA LEU A 25 -12.93 5.31 1.09
C LEU A 25 -14.39 4.95 1.41
N SER A 26 -15.35 5.78 0.97
CA SER A 26 -16.77 5.65 1.30
C SER A 26 -17.57 4.84 0.27
N PHE A 27 -17.20 4.92 -1.01
CA PHE A 27 -18.02 4.37 -2.11
C PHE A 27 -17.36 3.25 -2.89
N ILE A 28 -16.04 3.10 -2.82
CA ILE A 28 -15.36 2.01 -3.51
C ILE A 28 -15.13 0.89 -2.50
N ASP A 29 -15.43 -0.33 -2.92
CA ASP A 29 -15.25 -1.52 -2.09
C ASP A 29 -13.82 -1.60 -1.54
N ILE A 30 -13.68 -2.02 -0.28
CA ILE A 30 -12.38 -2.23 0.36
C ILE A 30 -11.53 -3.25 -0.42
N TYR A 31 -12.14 -4.13 -1.19
CA TYR A 31 -11.42 -5.12 -2.01
C TYR A 31 -11.06 -4.61 -3.41
N ASP A 32 -11.56 -3.45 -3.83
CA ASP A 32 -11.25 -2.92 -5.16
C ASP A 32 -9.86 -2.31 -5.17
N ARG A 33 -9.00 -2.82 -6.03
CA ARG A 33 -7.65 -2.30 -6.25
C ARG A 33 -7.66 -0.87 -6.78
N ILE A 34 -8.71 -0.42 -7.46
CA ILE A 34 -8.85 0.99 -7.84
C ILE A 34 -8.81 1.88 -6.59
N ARG A 35 -9.44 1.45 -5.48
CA ARG A 35 -9.38 2.15 -4.20
C ARG A 35 -7.97 2.22 -3.64
N TRP A 36 -7.20 1.14 -3.71
CA TRP A 36 -5.83 1.13 -3.19
C TRP A 36 -4.85 1.87 -4.09
N SER A 37 -4.89 1.67 -5.40
CA SER A 37 -3.99 2.32 -6.36
C SER A 37 -4.25 3.83 -6.45
N ILE A 38 -5.50 4.25 -6.63
CA ILE A 38 -5.85 5.68 -6.65
C ILE A 38 -5.75 6.26 -5.25
N GLY A 39 -6.16 5.51 -4.22
CA GLY A 39 -6.04 5.92 -2.82
C GLY A 39 -4.59 6.17 -2.42
N ASP A 40 -3.64 5.35 -2.86
CA ASP A 40 -2.21 5.56 -2.60
C ASP A 40 -1.67 6.79 -3.33
N MET A 41 -2.02 6.98 -4.61
CA MET A 41 -1.64 8.19 -5.33
C MET A 41 -2.20 9.45 -4.67
N LEU A 42 -3.48 9.43 -4.26
CA LEU A 42 -4.11 10.55 -3.57
C LEU A 42 -3.55 10.77 -2.17
N ARG A 43 -3.24 9.69 -1.43
CA ARG A 43 -2.60 9.75 -0.11
C ARG A 43 -1.23 10.41 -0.22
N LEU A 44 -0.43 10.03 -1.21
CA LEU A 44 0.86 10.65 -1.48
C LEU A 44 0.73 12.12 -1.84
N LEU A 45 -0.18 12.46 -2.75
CA LEU A 45 -0.38 13.84 -3.19
C LEU A 45 -0.92 14.72 -2.05
N PHE A 46 -1.87 14.21 -1.27
CA PHE A 46 -2.41 14.86 -0.07
C PHE A 46 -1.33 15.05 1.00
N PHE A 47 -0.41 14.09 1.15
CA PHE A 47 0.69 14.17 2.10
C PHE A 47 1.80 15.15 1.69
N LEU A 48 2.16 15.19 0.41
CA LEU A 48 3.23 16.05 -0.10
C LEU A 48 2.82 17.53 -0.20
N THR A 49 1.54 17.80 -0.44
CA THR A 49 1.04 19.16 -0.68
C THR A 49 1.26 20.11 0.50
N PRO A 50 1.07 19.73 1.79
CA PRO A 50 1.43 20.56 2.95
C PRO A 50 2.89 21.02 2.99
N PHE A 51 3.85 20.15 2.61
CA PHE A 51 5.27 20.52 2.55
C PHE A 51 5.52 21.65 1.54
N VAL A 52 4.86 21.59 0.38
CA VAL A 52 4.95 22.65 -0.65
C VAL A 52 4.26 23.93 -0.19
N LEU A 53 3.10 23.80 0.48
CA LEU A 53 2.30 24.95 0.90
C LEU A 53 3.00 25.81 1.96
N ILE A 54 3.82 25.23 2.86
CA ILE A 54 4.62 26.00 3.84
C ILE A 54 5.48 27.07 3.15
N PHE A 55 6.18 26.70 2.07
CA PHE A 55 7.07 27.62 1.37
C PHE A 55 6.33 28.63 0.50
N CYS A 56 5.07 28.33 0.15
CA CYS A 56 4.29 29.12 -0.79
C CYS A 56 3.32 30.11 -0.12
N VAL A 57 3.18 30.10 1.21
CA VAL A 57 2.23 30.98 1.94
C VAL A 57 2.33 32.44 1.47
N PRO A 58 1.23 33.07 1.01
CA PRO A 58 1.24 34.44 0.53
C PRO A 58 1.46 35.47 1.65
N LYS A 59 2.29 36.49 1.40
CA LYS A 59 2.53 37.58 2.38
C LYS A 59 1.27 38.39 2.69
N LYS A 60 0.38 38.59 1.70
CA LYS A 60 -0.85 39.40 1.78
C LYS A 60 -2.10 38.63 2.27
N MET A 61 -1.95 37.49 2.95
CA MET A 61 -3.07 36.72 3.47
C MET A 61 -3.63 37.30 4.79
N PRO A 62 -4.94 37.21 5.08
CA PRO A 62 -5.54 37.61 6.36
C PRO A 62 -4.84 36.95 7.56
N THR A 63 -4.76 37.67 8.68
CA THR A 63 -4.04 37.22 9.87
C THR A 63 -4.55 35.88 10.38
N TRP A 64 -5.86 35.72 10.51
CA TRP A 64 -6.48 34.48 10.95
C TRP A 64 -6.20 33.30 10.02
N SER A 65 -6.27 33.50 8.70
CA SER A 65 -5.93 32.45 7.73
C SER A 65 -4.46 32.02 7.86
N LYS A 66 -3.53 32.95 8.12
CA LYS A 66 -2.11 32.60 8.38
C LYS A 66 -1.97 31.76 9.64
N VAL A 67 -2.68 32.10 10.72
CA VAL A 67 -2.66 31.34 11.98
C VAL A 67 -3.21 29.94 11.77
N CYS A 68 -4.38 29.80 11.14
CA CYS A 68 -4.97 28.49 10.86
C CYS A 68 -4.05 27.61 10.01
N MET A 69 -3.43 28.16 8.95
CA MET A 69 -2.49 27.40 8.12
C MET A 69 -1.26 26.96 8.91
N ARG A 70 -0.73 27.80 9.81
CA ARG A 70 0.41 27.42 10.67
C ARG A 70 0.06 26.30 11.63
N ILE A 71 -1.12 26.36 12.26
CA ILE A 71 -1.60 25.29 13.15
C ILE A 71 -1.80 24.00 12.35
N TYR A 72 -2.48 24.09 11.19
CA TYR A 72 -2.69 22.95 10.30
C TYR A 72 -1.37 22.29 9.90
N PHE A 73 -0.38 23.06 9.45
CA PHE A 73 0.94 22.52 9.11
C PHE A 73 1.67 21.95 10.32
N GLY A 74 1.59 22.61 11.47
CA GLY A 74 2.17 22.12 12.71
C GLY A 74 1.60 20.74 13.08
N VAL A 75 0.28 20.62 13.19
CA VAL A 75 -0.37 19.35 13.53
C VAL A 75 -0.12 18.27 12.46
N TYR A 76 -0.13 18.64 11.18
CA TYR A 76 0.01 17.68 10.09
C TYR A 76 1.44 17.18 9.91
N ILE A 77 2.46 18.04 10.01
CA ILE A 77 3.85 17.71 9.67
C ILE A 77 4.65 17.26 10.89
N LEU A 78 4.35 17.81 12.07
CA LEU A 78 5.11 17.53 13.30
C LEU A 78 5.19 16.03 13.64
N PRO A 79 4.12 15.21 13.53
CA PRO A 79 4.22 13.78 13.79
C PRO A 79 5.24 13.09 12.90
N PHE A 80 5.32 13.47 11.62
CA PHE A 80 6.24 12.86 10.65
C PHE A 80 7.69 13.32 10.84
N VAL A 81 7.90 14.54 11.33
CA VAL A 81 9.26 15.02 11.66
C VAL A 81 9.78 14.37 12.94
N ILE A 82 8.92 14.22 13.96
CA ILE A 82 9.30 13.66 15.26
C ILE A 82 9.42 12.13 15.21
N PHE A 83 8.61 11.45 14.38
CA PHE A 83 8.57 10.01 14.31
C PHE A 83 8.84 9.50 12.88
N PRO A 84 10.12 9.46 12.46
CA PRO A 84 10.55 8.92 11.16
C PRO A 84 9.98 7.53 10.79
N PRO A 85 9.73 6.60 11.73
CA PRO A 85 9.10 5.32 11.39
C PRO A 85 7.67 5.43 10.81
N LEU A 86 6.96 6.57 11.01
CA LEU A 86 5.68 6.81 10.32
C LEU A 86 5.85 6.87 8.80
N TRP A 87 7.01 7.33 8.31
CA TRP A 87 7.33 7.30 6.89
C TRP A 87 7.41 5.85 6.42
N TRP A 88 8.23 5.03 7.09
CA TRP A 88 8.35 3.61 6.76
C TRP A 88 6.99 2.90 6.73
N MET A 89 6.12 3.22 7.70
CA MET A 89 4.77 2.71 7.76
C MET A 89 3.94 3.14 6.54
N MET A 90 3.98 4.41 6.11
CA MET A 90 3.21 4.87 4.94
C MET A 90 3.56 4.17 3.62
N PHE A 91 4.83 3.81 3.42
CA PHE A 91 5.33 3.39 2.10
C PHE A 91 5.56 1.88 1.90
N ASN A 92 5.58 1.06 2.97
CA ASN A 92 5.98 -0.35 2.86
C ASN A 92 4.84 -1.38 3.00
N PHE A 93 3.61 -0.96 2.72
CA PHE A 93 2.44 -1.84 2.88
C PHE A 93 2.24 -2.85 1.75
N ASP A 94 2.64 -2.55 0.50
CA ASP A 94 2.45 -3.42 -0.67
C ASP A 94 3.72 -3.38 -1.53
N HIS A 95 4.33 -4.55 -1.77
CA HIS A 95 5.45 -4.67 -2.69
C HIS A 95 5.37 -5.95 -3.52
N VAL A 96 5.98 -5.91 -4.71
CA VAL A 96 6.08 -7.09 -5.59
C VAL A 96 7.10 -8.06 -5.01
N ILE A 97 6.71 -9.33 -4.88
CA ILE A 97 7.59 -10.41 -4.41
C ILE A 97 7.96 -11.40 -5.51
N ALA A 98 7.11 -11.55 -6.52
CA ALA A 98 7.41 -12.38 -7.68
C ALA A 98 6.58 -11.95 -8.89
N GLU A 99 7.12 -12.17 -10.08
CA GLU A 99 6.46 -11.79 -11.32
C GLU A 99 6.86 -12.76 -12.43
N ASN A 100 5.91 -13.08 -13.32
CA ASN A 100 6.17 -13.80 -14.55
C ASN A 100 5.49 -13.08 -15.72
N GLU A 101 5.52 -13.65 -16.93
CA GLU A 101 4.96 -13.01 -18.13
C GLU A 101 3.46 -12.67 -18.03
N GLN A 102 2.70 -13.41 -17.23
CA GLN A 102 1.24 -13.30 -17.15
C GLN A 102 0.73 -12.72 -15.84
N TYR A 103 1.50 -12.83 -14.77
CA TYR A 103 1.05 -12.60 -13.41
C TYR A 103 2.08 -11.88 -12.55
N ILE A 104 1.60 -11.13 -11.57
CA ILE A 104 2.38 -10.44 -10.54
C ILE A 104 1.85 -10.90 -9.19
N ILE A 105 2.76 -11.27 -8.29
CA ILE A 105 2.47 -11.60 -6.90
C ILE A 105 3.00 -10.47 -6.05
N ARG A 106 2.10 -9.95 -5.22
CA ARG A 106 2.40 -8.89 -4.28
C ARG A 106 2.18 -9.36 -2.87
N PHE A 107 3.03 -8.89 -1.98
CA PHE A 107 2.90 -9.13 -0.57
C PHE A 107 2.44 -7.84 0.10
N TYR A 108 1.27 -7.93 0.73
CA TYR A 108 0.73 -6.88 1.56
C TYR A 108 1.08 -7.14 3.02
N LYS A 109 1.74 -6.17 3.67
CA LYS A 109 2.15 -6.20 5.08
C LYS A 109 1.80 -4.89 5.76
N GLY A 110 0.63 -4.78 6.38
CA GLY A 110 0.21 -3.63 7.20
C GLY A 110 -0.73 -4.06 8.32
N GLY A 111 -0.80 -3.45 9.52
CA GLY A 111 -0.35 -2.15 10.02
C GLY A 111 -1.53 -1.41 10.68
N LEU A 112 -1.56 -1.40 12.03
CA LEU A 112 -2.55 -0.79 12.95
C LEU A 112 -4.03 -1.24 12.89
N ARG A 113 -4.47 -1.99 11.88
CA ARG A 113 -5.83 -2.58 11.84
C ARG A 113 -5.73 -4.04 11.42
N ASP A 114 -6.58 -4.88 12.01
CA ASP A 114 -6.50 -6.35 12.14
C ASP A 114 -6.50 -7.21 10.85
N TYR A 115 -5.81 -6.83 9.78
CA TYR A 115 -5.82 -7.62 8.53
C TYR A 115 -4.40 -7.94 8.03
N TYR A 116 -3.90 -9.05 8.60
CA TYR A 116 -3.26 -10.19 7.93
C TYR A 116 -2.31 -9.95 6.75
N GLU A 117 -1.04 -10.32 6.97
CA GLU A 117 -0.06 -10.53 5.90
C GLU A 117 -0.67 -11.41 4.80
N GLN A 118 -0.73 -10.89 3.55
CA GLN A 118 -1.46 -11.53 2.44
C GLN A 118 -0.61 -11.51 1.16
N LYS A 119 -0.54 -12.66 0.49
CA LYS A 119 0.04 -12.76 -0.86
C LYS A 119 -1.07 -12.77 -1.91
N SER A 120 -1.14 -11.69 -2.67
CA SER A 120 -2.18 -11.45 -3.67
C SER A 120 -1.65 -11.64 -5.08
N ILE A 121 -2.47 -12.23 -5.93
CA ILE A 121 -2.16 -12.55 -7.32
C ILE A 121 -2.93 -11.62 -8.25
N TYR A 122 -2.19 -11.07 -9.21
CA TYR A 122 -2.72 -10.18 -10.22
C TYR A 122 -2.36 -10.64 -11.62
N LYS A 123 -3.33 -10.57 -12.54
CA LYS A 123 -3.10 -10.78 -13.96
C LYS A 123 -2.63 -9.48 -14.60
N LYS A 124 -1.57 -9.54 -15.39
CA LYS A 124 -1.15 -8.43 -16.25
C LYS A 124 -2.21 -8.21 -17.33
N SER A 125 -2.73 -6.98 -17.42
CA SER A 125 -3.77 -6.58 -18.35
C SER A 125 -3.41 -5.25 -19.00
N GLY A 126 -2.34 -5.25 -19.81
CA GLY A 126 -1.78 -4.03 -20.40
C GLY A 126 -1.14 -3.15 -19.34
N ILE A 127 -1.60 -1.91 -19.22
CA ILE A 127 -1.13 -0.94 -18.22
C ILE A 127 -1.72 -1.24 -16.82
N LEU A 128 -2.78 -2.05 -16.74
CA LEU A 128 -3.49 -2.35 -15.49
C LEU A 128 -3.21 -3.76 -14.98
N GLU A 129 -3.25 -3.92 -13.66
CA GLU A 129 -3.14 -5.21 -12.97
C GLU A 129 -4.52 -5.64 -12.43
N LYS A 130 -5.04 -6.78 -12.88
CA LYS A 130 -6.36 -7.28 -12.46
C LYS A 130 -6.24 -8.31 -11.34
N TYR A 131 -6.88 -8.09 -10.20
CA TYR A 131 -6.89 -9.05 -9.09
C TYR A 131 -7.55 -10.37 -9.49
N ILE A 132 -6.94 -11.48 -9.07
CA ILE A 132 -7.45 -12.84 -9.31
C ILE A 132 -7.88 -13.49 -8.00
N GLY A 133 -7.15 -13.21 -6.93
CA GLY A 133 -7.34 -13.81 -5.63
C GLY A 133 -6.04 -13.78 -4.83
N CYS A 134 -6.08 -14.41 -3.68
CA CYS A 134 -4.95 -14.57 -2.78
C CYS A 134 -4.71 -16.03 -2.47
N PHE A 135 -3.50 -16.32 -2.02
CA PHE A 135 -3.09 -17.60 -1.47
C PHE A 135 -2.23 -17.28 -0.25
N ASP A 136 -2.06 -18.24 0.65
CA ASP A 136 -1.19 -18.03 1.81
C ASP A 136 -1.55 -16.73 2.55
N CYS A 137 -2.81 -16.66 2.99
CA CYS A 137 -3.39 -15.54 3.72
C CYS A 137 -3.81 -15.98 5.12
N TYR A 138 -3.56 -15.12 6.11
CA TYR A 138 -3.95 -15.39 7.49
C TYR A 138 -5.49 -15.26 7.61
N GLY A 139 -6.13 -16.21 8.30
CA GLY A 139 -7.59 -16.36 8.34
C GLY A 139 -8.12 -17.51 7.49
N SER A 140 -7.36 -17.98 6.49
CA SER A 140 -7.69 -19.25 5.82
C SER A 140 -7.33 -20.39 6.75
N GLY A 141 -8.35 -21.09 7.29
CA GLY A 141 -8.17 -22.23 8.19
C GLY A 141 -7.30 -23.37 7.62
N ILE A 142 -6.89 -23.27 6.35
CA ILE A 142 -6.10 -24.26 5.62
C ILE A 142 -4.61 -23.85 5.50
N TYR A 143 -4.22 -22.56 5.58
CA TYR A 143 -2.84 -22.13 5.25
C TYR A 143 -2.09 -21.40 6.37
N TYR A 144 -2.46 -21.65 7.63
CA TYR A 144 -1.77 -21.10 8.80
C TYR A 144 -0.26 -21.44 8.83
N GLU A 145 0.13 -22.61 8.33
CA GLU A 145 1.52 -23.07 8.35
C GLU A 145 2.42 -22.32 7.36
N LEU A 146 1.95 -22.04 6.14
CA LEU A 146 2.74 -21.33 5.13
C LEU A 146 2.91 -19.84 5.48
N ASN A 147 1.89 -19.21 6.06
CA ASN A 147 1.94 -17.81 6.47
C ASN A 147 3.02 -17.54 7.51
N GLN A 148 3.33 -18.56 8.30
CA GLN A 148 4.39 -18.48 9.28
C GLN A 148 5.79 -18.58 8.68
N LEU A 149 5.94 -19.24 7.53
CA LEU A 149 7.24 -19.43 6.91
C LEU A 149 7.62 -18.16 6.14
N GLU A 150 8.85 -17.71 6.34
CA GLU A 150 9.44 -16.73 5.44
C GLU A 150 9.98 -17.50 4.23
N TYR A 151 9.65 -17.09 3.01
CA TYR A 151 10.12 -17.78 1.81
C TYR A 151 10.13 -16.85 0.60
N ASP A 152 11.05 -17.12 -0.32
CA ASP A 152 11.11 -16.44 -1.62
C ASP A 152 10.55 -17.33 -2.71
N ILE A 153 9.76 -16.75 -3.62
CA ILE A 153 9.19 -17.46 -4.77
C ILE A 153 10.17 -17.34 -5.94
N GLU A 154 10.83 -18.44 -6.33
CA GLU A 154 11.73 -18.44 -7.49
C GLU A 154 10.96 -18.48 -8.81
N LYS A 155 9.97 -19.38 -8.89
CA LYS A 155 9.18 -19.63 -10.09
C LYS A 155 7.79 -20.03 -9.69
N PHE A 156 6.80 -19.61 -10.47
CA PHE A 156 5.43 -20.02 -10.24
C PHE A 156 4.62 -20.11 -11.53
N LYS A 157 3.55 -20.90 -11.46
CA LYS A 157 2.51 -20.99 -12.47
C LYS A 157 1.14 -20.95 -11.79
N ILE A 158 0.14 -20.55 -12.57
CA ILE A 158 -1.25 -20.55 -12.14
C ILE A 158 -2.06 -21.32 -13.16
N ASP A 159 -2.72 -22.38 -12.71
CA ASP A 159 -3.65 -23.17 -13.52
C ASP A 159 -4.94 -23.40 -12.73
N LYS A 160 -6.10 -23.19 -13.36
CA LYS A 160 -7.44 -23.41 -12.78
C LYS A 160 -7.58 -22.92 -11.32
N MET A 161 -7.19 -21.67 -11.03
CA MET A 161 -7.22 -21.07 -9.68
C MET A 161 -6.33 -21.81 -8.66
N THR A 162 -5.26 -22.47 -9.09
CA THR A 162 -4.27 -23.09 -8.22
C THR A 162 -2.92 -22.45 -8.48
N PHE A 163 -2.32 -21.90 -7.44
CA PHE A 163 -0.94 -21.46 -7.39
C PHE A 163 -0.02 -22.68 -7.24
N THR A 164 1.00 -22.78 -8.08
CA THR A 164 2.10 -23.74 -7.90
C THR A 164 3.41 -22.98 -7.99
N GLY A 165 4.18 -22.94 -6.91
CA GLY A 165 5.42 -22.20 -6.80
C GLY A 165 6.58 -23.06 -6.32
N LYS A 166 7.74 -22.94 -6.97
CA LYS A 166 9.01 -23.36 -6.37
C LYS A 166 9.49 -22.22 -5.48
N VAL A 167 9.67 -22.52 -4.21
CA VAL A 167 10.07 -21.54 -3.20
C VAL A 167 11.31 -21.97 -2.46
N ILE A 168 12.04 -20.99 -1.93
CA ILE A 168 13.14 -21.20 -1.00
C ILE A 168 12.66 -20.82 0.39
N LEU A 169 12.51 -21.80 1.28
CA LEU A 169 12.15 -21.55 2.67
C LEU A 169 13.31 -20.91 3.44
N LYS A 170 12.96 -19.94 4.27
CA LYS A 170 13.79 -19.24 5.25
C LYS A 170 13.15 -19.49 6.63
N ARG A 171 13.59 -20.46 7.44
CA ARG A 171 13.21 -20.43 8.88
C ARG A 171 14.25 -21.02 9.83
N ASN A 172 14.15 -20.58 11.08
CA ASN A 172 15.22 -19.97 11.88
C ASN A 172 15.07 -20.29 13.39
N LYS A 173 16.18 -20.40 14.13
CA LYS A 173 16.39 -19.99 15.55
C LYS A 173 17.87 -20.05 15.98
N ASP A 174 18.72 -20.75 15.23
CA ASP A 174 20.15 -20.95 15.54
C ASP A 174 21.09 -20.35 14.47
N GLU A 175 20.69 -19.24 13.82
CA GLU A 175 21.49 -18.50 12.82
C GLU A 175 21.93 -19.26 11.55
N GLN A 176 21.60 -20.54 11.40
CA GLN A 176 21.86 -21.28 10.16
C GLN A 176 20.73 -21.07 9.15
N ILE A 177 21.05 -20.37 8.06
CA ILE A 177 20.22 -20.30 6.86
C ILE A 177 20.23 -21.69 6.20
N VAL A 178 19.14 -22.44 6.34
CA VAL A 178 18.93 -23.66 5.54
C VAL A 178 17.90 -23.34 4.46
N THR A 179 18.39 -22.90 3.29
CA THR A 179 17.57 -22.78 2.09
C THR A 179 17.17 -24.18 1.63
N LYS A 180 15.89 -24.54 1.76
CA LYS A 180 15.34 -25.77 1.20
C LYS A 180 14.38 -25.45 0.06
N ASP A 181 14.71 -25.92 -1.14
CA ASP A 181 13.83 -25.91 -2.28
C ASP A 181 12.56 -26.70 -1.96
N THR A 182 11.42 -26.01 -1.99
CA THR A 182 10.12 -26.59 -1.67
C THR A 182 9.13 -26.25 -2.76
N LEU A 183 8.30 -27.22 -3.14
CA LEU A 183 7.18 -27.00 -4.05
C LEU A 183 5.92 -26.71 -3.23
N ILE A 184 5.37 -25.52 -3.38
CA ILE A 184 4.09 -25.11 -2.78
C ILE A 184 2.98 -25.25 -3.82
N VAL A 185 1.86 -25.85 -3.42
CA VAL A 185 0.65 -25.95 -4.22
C VAL A 185 -0.53 -25.48 -3.36
N CYS A 186 -1.16 -24.38 -3.74
CA CYS A 186 -2.25 -23.76 -2.99
C CYS A 186 -3.40 -23.36 -3.93
N PRO A 187 -4.66 -23.59 -3.56
CA PRO A 187 -5.80 -22.97 -4.21
C PRO A 187 -5.76 -21.45 -3.98
N ILE A 188 -6.24 -20.71 -4.97
CA ILE A 188 -6.41 -19.28 -4.95
C ILE A 188 -7.84 -18.99 -4.51
N VAL A 189 -7.98 -18.19 -3.45
CA VAL A 189 -9.27 -17.77 -2.93
C VAL A 189 -9.51 -16.32 -3.34
N LYS A 190 -10.70 -16.00 -3.85
CA LYS A 190 -11.04 -14.65 -4.30
C LYS A 190 -11.11 -13.68 -3.12
N ASP A 191 -11.74 -14.10 -2.04
CA ASP A 191 -11.89 -13.32 -0.81
C ASP A 191 -10.98 -13.92 0.24
N ALA A 192 -10.09 -13.13 0.87
CA ALA A 192 -9.44 -13.60 2.08
C ALA A 192 -10.55 -13.89 3.11
N PRO A 193 -10.65 -15.11 3.66
CA PRO A 193 -11.65 -15.39 4.67
C PRO A 193 -11.43 -14.46 5.87
N PHE A 194 -12.53 -13.81 6.25
CA PHE A 194 -12.73 -12.82 7.32
C PHE A 194 -11.73 -12.84 8.48
#